data_AF-A0A925KXD2-F1
#
_entry.id   AF-A0A925KXD2-F1
#
_cell.length_a   1.000
_cell.length_b   1.000
_cell.length_c   1.000
_cell.angle_alpha   90.00
_cell.angle_beta   90.00
_cell.angle_gamma   90.00
#
_symmetry.space_group_name_H-M   'P 1'
#
loop_
_entity.id
_entity.type
_entity.pdbx_description
1 polymer ?
#
loop_
_entity_poly.entity_id
_entity_poly.type
_entity_poly.pdbx_seq_one_letter_code
_entity_poly.pdbx_strand_id
1 'polypeptide(L)'
;MTTNTPVSPREKPWLFRTYSGHSSAAESNKLYRNNLSKGQTGLSIAFDLPTQTGYDSDHALARGEVGKVGVPVGHIGDMMTLFEGIPLEKMNTSMTINAPAPWLLSLYIATAEKQGAARSSLNGTTQNDIIKEYLSRGTYIFAPQPSLKLTSDVIAFTYREVPKWNPMNVCSYHLQEAGATPEQELAYALATAIAVLDNVRPTVPAEDFPQVVGRISFFVNAGIRFVTELCKMRAFTYLWDEILRERYGITDEKLRRFRYGVQVNSLGLTEPQPENNVYRILLEMLAVTLSKDARARAVQLPAWNEALGLPRPWDQQWSL
;
A
#
# COMPACT_ATOMS: atom_id res chain seq x y z
N MET A 1 44.22 -20.06 4.44
CA MET A 1 43.25 -19.58 5.44
C MET A 1 41.93 -19.35 4.71
N THR A 2 41.06 -20.36 4.73
CA THR A 2 39.69 -20.25 4.20
C THR A 2 38.88 -19.39 5.17
N THR A 3 38.62 -18.15 4.78
CA THR A 3 37.71 -17.26 5.52
C THR A 3 36.31 -17.87 5.49
N ASN A 4 35.91 -18.46 6.61
CA ASN A 4 34.54 -18.86 6.89
C ASN A 4 33.70 -17.58 7.01
N THR A 5 33.29 -17.01 5.88
CA THR A 5 32.28 -15.95 5.88
C THR A 5 30.98 -16.58 6.38
N PRO A 6 30.36 -16.11 7.47
CA PRO A 6 29.10 -16.65 7.93
C PRO A 6 28.09 -16.57 6.78
N VAL A 7 27.54 -17.71 6.37
CA VAL A 7 26.42 -17.74 5.43
C VAL A 7 25.27 -17.05 6.14
N SER A 8 24.93 -15.83 5.71
CA SER A 8 23.76 -15.12 6.23
C SER A 8 22.54 -16.04 6.11
N PRO A 9 21.69 -16.14 7.15
CA PRO A 9 20.47 -16.92 7.08
C PRO A 9 19.69 -16.54 5.82
N ARG A 10 19.18 -17.55 5.09
CA ARG A 10 18.36 -17.32 3.89
C ARG A 10 17.25 -16.34 4.24
N GLU A 11 17.16 -15.26 3.47
CA GLU A 11 16.12 -14.26 3.68
C GLU A 11 14.74 -14.89 3.55
N LYS A 12 13.77 -14.40 4.34
CA LYS A 12 12.38 -14.81 4.22
C LYS A 12 11.87 -14.48 2.80
N PRO A 13 10.92 -15.24 2.22
CA PRO A 13 10.27 -14.87 0.96
C PRO A 13 9.58 -13.49 1.04
N TRP A 14 9.29 -12.87 -0.12
CA TRP A 14 8.48 -11.66 -0.17
C TRP A 14 7.03 -11.94 0.23
N LEU A 15 6.37 -10.92 0.79
CA LEU A 15 4.92 -10.95 0.95
C LEU A 15 4.28 -10.62 -0.39
N PHE A 16 3.72 -11.62 -1.07
CA PHE A 16 2.90 -11.40 -2.25
C PHE A 16 1.52 -10.91 -1.82
N ARG A 17 1.11 -9.75 -2.34
CA ARG A 17 -0.20 -9.15 -2.08
C ARG A 17 -0.95 -9.01 -3.40
N THR A 18 -1.91 -9.89 -3.61
CA THR A 18 -2.81 -9.77 -4.76
C THR A 18 -3.90 -8.76 -4.43
N TYR A 19 -3.90 -7.63 -5.14
CA TYR A 19 -4.94 -6.61 -5.05
C TYR A 19 -6.25 -7.20 -5.57
N SER A 20 -7.25 -7.28 -4.70
CA SER A 20 -8.49 -8.00 -5.01
C SER A 20 -9.69 -7.45 -4.23
N GLY A 21 -10.85 -7.60 -4.84
CA GLY A 21 -12.12 -7.09 -4.36
C GLY A 21 -12.92 -6.59 -5.56
N HIS A 22 -14.10 -7.15 -5.78
CA HIS A 22 -15.03 -6.71 -6.81
C HIS A 22 -16.43 -7.23 -6.48
N SER A 23 -17.43 -6.66 -7.15
CA SER A 23 -18.84 -7.02 -7.03
C SER A 23 -19.43 -6.71 -5.66
N SER A 24 -19.28 -7.58 -4.65
CA SER A 24 -19.89 -7.43 -3.34
C SER A 24 -18.96 -7.88 -2.22
N ALA A 25 -19.29 -7.53 -0.98
CA ALA A 25 -18.55 -7.98 0.20
C ALA A 25 -18.49 -9.52 0.30
N ALA A 26 -19.60 -10.20 0.00
CA ALA A 26 -19.68 -11.67 0.04
C ALA A 26 -18.81 -12.35 -1.04
N GLU A 27 -18.85 -11.85 -2.28
CA GLU A 27 -18.01 -12.40 -3.35
C GLU A 27 -16.52 -12.11 -3.11
N SER A 28 -16.21 -10.91 -2.59
CA SER A 28 -14.84 -10.56 -2.20
C SER A 28 -14.33 -11.44 -1.05
N ASN A 29 -15.17 -11.72 -0.04
CA ASN A 29 -14.84 -12.66 1.03
C ASN A 29 -14.54 -14.06 0.48
N LYS A 30 -15.39 -14.58 -0.41
CA LYS A 30 -15.19 -15.89 -1.06
C LYS A 30 -13.85 -15.94 -1.81
N LEU A 31 -13.51 -14.87 -2.53
CA LEU A 31 -12.23 -14.72 -3.21
C LEU A 31 -11.05 -14.73 -2.20
N TYR A 32 -11.15 -13.96 -1.12
CA TYR A 32 -10.13 -13.92 -0.07
C TYR A 32 -9.90 -15.29 0.56
N ARG A 33 -10.97 -16.00 0.94
CA ARG A 33 -10.89 -17.36 1.51
C ARG A 33 -10.24 -18.34 0.54
N ASN A 34 -10.60 -18.28 -0.74
CA ASN A 34 -10.00 -19.10 -1.78
C ASN A 34 -8.49 -18.82 -1.92
N ASN A 35 -8.08 -17.55 -1.98
CA ASN A 35 -6.67 -17.20 -2.11
C ASN A 35 -5.85 -17.58 -0.87
N LEU A 36 -6.39 -17.37 0.34
CA LEU A 36 -5.78 -17.82 1.58
C LEU A 36 -5.57 -19.34 1.60
N SER A 37 -6.54 -20.12 1.09
CA SER A 37 -6.41 -21.58 0.98
C SER A 37 -5.32 -22.02 0.00
N LYS A 38 -4.94 -21.16 -0.94
CA LYS A 38 -3.86 -21.37 -1.92
C LYS A 38 -2.50 -20.82 -1.46
N GLY A 39 -2.39 -20.35 -0.22
CA GLY A 39 -1.13 -19.90 0.37
C GLY A 39 -0.85 -18.40 0.30
N GLN A 40 -1.82 -17.57 -0.13
CA GLN A 40 -1.70 -16.11 0.06
C GLN A 40 -1.62 -15.81 1.56
N THR A 41 -0.67 -14.96 1.96
CA THR A 41 -0.35 -14.71 3.38
C THR A 41 -0.72 -13.30 3.88
N GLY A 42 -1.18 -12.42 2.98
CA GLY A 42 -1.68 -11.09 3.31
C GLY A 42 -2.82 -10.68 2.39
N LEU A 43 -3.76 -9.88 2.88
CA LEU A 43 -4.91 -9.42 2.10
C LEU A 43 -4.66 -8.01 1.58
N SER A 44 -5.18 -7.68 0.41
CA SER A 44 -5.12 -6.33 -0.16
C SER A 44 -6.50 -5.97 -0.71
N ILE A 45 -7.18 -5.07 -0.04
CA ILE A 45 -8.57 -4.68 -0.32
C ILE A 45 -8.58 -3.57 -1.35
N ALA A 46 -9.27 -3.84 -2.46
CA ALA A 46 -9.71 -2.84 -3.43
C ALA A 46 -11.13 -2.39 -3.09
N PHE A 47 -11.34 -1.09 -2.88
CA PHE A 47 -12.67 -0.50 -2.66
C PHE A 47 -13.21 0.07 -3.96
N ASP A 48 -14.53 0.07 -4.15
CA ASP A 48 -15.11 0.67 -5.35
C ASP A 48 -14.98 2.21 -5.37
N LEU A 49 -15.26 2.82 -6.52
CA LEU A 49 -15.12 4.27 -6.67
C LEU A 49 -16.06 5.06 -5.73
N PRO A 50 -17.34 4.68 -5.54
CA PRO A 50 -18.20 5.32 -4.54
C PRO A 50 -17.60 5.31 -3.13
N THR A 51 -17.12 4.14 -2.65
CA THR A 51 -16.47 4.04 -1.35
C THR A 51 -15.21 4.91 -1.27
N GLN A 52 -14.39 4.94 -2.34
CA GLN A 52 -13.18 5.77 -2.39
C GLN A 52 -13.48 7.28 -2.37
N THR A 53 -14.65 7.70 -2.87
CA THR A 53 -15.09 9.10 -2.95
C THR A 53 -16.09 9.48 -1.86
N GLY A 54 -16.36 8.58 -0.91
CA GLY A 54 -17.19 8.87 0.27
C GLY A 54 -18.70 8.88 0.00
N TYR A 55 -19.16 8.21 -1.05
CA TYR A 55 -20.58 8.05 -1.36
C TYR A 55 -21.11 6.66 -0.98
N ASP A 56 -22.31 6.63 -0.43
CA ASP A 56 -23.08 5.41 -0.27
C ASP A 56 -23.54 4.85 -1.63
N SER A 57 -23.82 3.55 -1.67
CA SER A 57 -24.17 2.85 -2.93
C SER A 57 -25.49 3.31 -3.56
N ASP A 58 -26.38 3.92 -2.78
CA ASP A 58 -27.65 4.48 -3.25
C ASP A 58 -27.56 5.97 -3.64
N HIS A 59 -26.39 6.60 -3.47
CA HIS A 59 -26.18 7.98 -3.88
C HIS A 59 -26.24 8.13 -5.41
N ALA A 60 -26.84 9.22 -5.89
CA ALA A 60 -27.05 9.44 -7.33
C ALA A 60 -25.75 9.39 -8.16
N LEU A 61 -24.64 9.88 -7.60
CA LEU A 61 -23.31 9.87 -8.24
C LEU A 61 -22.62 8.49 -8.21
N ALA A 62 -23.09 7.54 -7.41
CA ALA A 62 -22.53 6.19 -7.34
C ALA A 62 -23.03 5.27 -8.46
N ARG A 63 -24.12 5.66 -9.13
CA ARG A 63 -24.81 4.84 -10.14
C ARG A 63 -23.85 4.40 -11.25
N GLY A 64 -23.73 3.09 -11.44
CA GLY A 64 -22.88 2.48 -12.48
C GLY A 64 -21.44 2.17 -12.05
N GLU A 65 -21.03 2.63 -10.86
CA GLU A 65 -19.68 2.41 -10.34
C GLU A 65 -19.64 1.52 -9.09
N VAL A 66 -20.80 1.26 -8.47
CA VAL A 66 -20.94 0.34 -7.33
C VAL A 66 -20.40 -1.05 -7.68
N GLY A 67 -19.42 -1.53 -6.92
CA GLY A 67 -18.86 -2.87 -7.06
C GLY A 67 -18.05 -3.14 -8.34
N LYS A 68 -17.82 -2.14 -9.20
CA LYS A 68 -17.23 -2.34 -10.53
C LYS A 68 -15.73 -2.60 -10.50
N VAL A 69 -15.01 -1.81 -9.70
CA VAL A 69 -13.52 -1.84 -9.61
C VAL A 69 -13.02 -2.21 -8.21
N GLY A 70 -13.92 -2.62 -7.33
CA GLY A 70 -13.64 -2.84 -5.92
C GLY A 70 -14.87 -3.31 -5.16
N VAL A 71 -14.71 -3.56 -3.87
CA VAL A 71 -15.81 -3.90 -2.97
C VAL A 71 -16.53 -2.62 -2.49
N PRO A 72 -17.87 -2.57 -2.53
CA PRO A 72 -18.64 -1.50 -1.89
C PRO A 72 -18.65 -1.70 -0.37
N VAL A 73 -18.34 -0.65 0.40
CA VAL A 73 -18.42 -0.66 1.87
C VAL A 73 -19.00 0.66 2.34
N GLY A 74 -20.29 0.67 2.68
CA GLY A 74 -20.97 1.85 3.25
C GLY A 74 -21.04 1.81 4.78
N HIS A 75 -21.12 0.61 5.36
CA HIS A 75 -21.33 0.45 6.80
C HIS A 75 -20.61 -0.78 7.38
N ILE A 76 -20.68 -0.93 8.72
CA ILE A 76 -20.02 -2.05 9.42
C ILE A 76 -20.52 -3.42 8.98
N GLY A 77 -21.78 -3.55 8.53
CA GLY A 77 -22.32 -4.80 8.02
C GLY A 77 -21.52 -5.33 6.82
N ASP A 78 -21.13 -4.46 5.90
CA ASP A 78 -20.35 -4.82 4.72
C ASP A 78 -18.95 -5.28 5.12
N MET A 79 -18.31 -4.57 6.06
CA MET A 79 -17.00 -4.93 6.57
C MET A 79 -17.03 -6.28 7.32
N MET A 80 -18.09 -6.54 8.09
CA MET A 80 -18.31 -7.83 8.74
C MET A 80 -18.50 -8.96 7.73
N THR A 81 -19.32 -8.76 6.70
CA THR A 81 -19.48 -9.73 5.61
C THR A 81 -18.17 -9.96 4.86
N LEU A 82 -17.40 -8.90 4.57
CA LEU A 82 -16.12 -8.97 3.88
C LEU A 82 -15.12 -9.86 4.61
N PHE A 83 -15.15 -9.87 5.95
CA PHE A 83 -14.23 -10.63 6.80
C PHE A 83 -14.86 -11.81 7.53
N GLU A 84 -16.04 -12.25 7.11
CA GLU A 84 -16.70 -13.41 7.71
C GLU A 84 -15.80 -14.66 7.63
N GLY A 85 -15.56 -15.28 8.78
CA GLY A 85 -14.69 -16.45 8.92
C GLY A 85 -13.21 -16.21 8.60
N ILE A 86 -12.75 -14.95 8.52
CA ILE A 86 -11.35 -14.56 8.37
C ILE A 86 -10.91 -13.87 9.68
N PRO A 87 -10.02 -14.47 10.48
CA PRO A 87 -9.62 -13.92 11.78
C PRO A 87 -8.65 -12.73 11.61
N LEU A 88 -9.14 -11.50 11.82
CA LEU A 88 -8.39 -10.27 11.54
C LEU A 88 -7.10 -10.13 12.36
N GLU A 89 -7.05 -10.68 13.58
CA GLU A 89 -5.84 -10.69 14.42
C GLU A 89 -4.65 -11.47 13.82
N LYS A 90 -4.92 -12.38 12.88
CA LYS A 90 -3.91 -13.22 12.22
C LYS A 90 -3.53 -12.69 10.85
N MET A 91 -4.27 -11.70 10.33
CA MET A 91 -4.08 -11.19 8.98
C MET A 91 -3.08 -10.04 8.95
N ASN A 92 -2.43 -9.91 7.79
CA ASN A 92 -1.72 -8.70 7.41
C ASN A 92 -2.51 -8.03 6.27
N THR A 93 -3.33 -7.03 6.62
CA THR A 93 -4.30 -6.44 5.70
C THR A 93 -3.81 -5.11 5.15
N SER A 94 -3.83 -4.96 3.83
CA SER A 94 -3.61 -3.69 3.13
C SER A 94 -4.95 -3.13 2.68
N MET A 95 -5.22 -1.86 2.96
CA MET A 95 -6.40 -1.14 2.48
C MET A 95 -5.96 -0.01 1.56
N THR A 96 -6.24 -0.16 0.25
CA THR A 96 -5.99 0.88 -0.74
C THR A 96 -7.12 1.90 -0.69
N ILE A 97 -7.07 2.74 0.34
CA ILE A 97 -8.08 3.76 0.64
C ILE A 97 -7.39 5.03 1.13
N ASN A 98 -7.91 6.20 0.74
CA ASN A 98 -7.25 7.50 0.96
C ASN A 98 -8.16 8.49 1.68
N ALA A 99 -8.95 9.30 0.98
CA ALA A 99 -9.77 10.33 1.62
C ALA A 99 -10.70 9.79 2.73
N PRO A 100 -11.37 8.63 2.57
CA PRO A 100 -12.19 8.04 3.63
C PRO A 100 -11.41 7.01 4.47
N ALA A 101 -10.07 6.97 4.42
CA ALA A 101 -9.26 6.04 5.21
C ALA A 101 -9.57 6.06 6.73
N PRO A 102 -9.80 7.23 7.38
CA PRO A 102 -10.18 7.23 8.79
C PRO A 102 -11.47 6.44 9.06
N TRP A 103 -12.48 6.61 8.19
CA TRP A 103 -13.75 5.91 8.30
C TRP A 103 -13.59 4.40 8.09
N LEU A 104 -12.97 3.98 6.98
CA LEU A 104 -12.79 2.56 6.67
C LEU A 104 -11.91 1.85 7.70
N LEU A 105 -10.89 2.52 8.24
CA LEU A 105 -10.08 1.98 9.34
C LEU A 105 -10.90 1.80 10.62
N SER A 106 -11.82 2.73 10.93
CA SER A 106 -12.71 2.58 12.08
C SER A 106 -13.64 1.37 11.92
N LEU A 107 -14.20 1.13 10.73
CA LEU A 107 -15.02 -0.05 10.44
C LEU A 107 -14.21 -1.34 10.54
N TYR A 108 -12.97 -1.35 10.03
CA TYR A 108 -12.06 -2.49 10.13
C TYR A 108 -11.76 -2.85 11.60
N ILE A 109 -11.41 -1.84 12.41
CA ILE A 109 -11.12 -2.03 13.84
C ILE A 109 -12.37 -2.53 14.57
N ALA A 110 -13.53 -1.91 14.38
CA ALA A 110 -14.77 -2.32 15.01
C ALA A 110 -15.19 -3.75 14.62
N THR A 111 -14.94 -4.14 13.36
CA THR A 111 -15.15 -5.52 12.89
C THR A 111 -14.22 -6.49 13.62
N ALA A 112 -12.94 -6.13 13.80
CA ALA A 112 -12.01 -6.96 14.54
C ALA A 112 -12.37 -7.09 16.03
N GLU A 113 -12.81 -6.00 16.67
CA GLU A 113 -13.30 -6.03 18.05
C GLU A 113 -14.52 -6.93 18.21
N LYS A 114 -15.45 -6.91 17.24
CA LYS A 114 -16.59 -7.84 17.21
C LYS A 114 -16.18 -9.31 17.03
N GLN A 115 -15.03 -9.57 16.39
CA GLN A 115 -14.41 -10.91 16.35
C GLN A 115 -13.67 -11.27 17.64
N GLY A 116 -13.54 -10.36 18.60
CA GLY A 116 -12.81 -10.55 19.86
C GLY A 116 -11.31 -10.22 19.77
N ALA A 117 -10.83 -9.62 18.69
CA ALA A 117 -9.43 -9.25 18.53
C ALA A 117 -9.08 -7.99 19.34
N ALA A 118 -7.94 -8.03 20.04
CA ALA A 118 -7.37 -6.82 20.63
C ALA A 118 -6.80 -5.89 19.54
N ARG A 119 -7.02 -4.58 19.64
CA ARG A 119 -6.48 -3.60 18.66
C ARG A 119 -4.97 -3.73 18.44
N SER A 120 -4.22 -4.05 19.49
CA SER A 120 -2.77 -4.24 19.45
C SER A 120 -2.30 -5.49 18.71
N SER A 121 -3.20 -6.43 18.40
CA SER A 121 -2.89 -7.59 17.56
C SER A 121 -2.99 -7.29 16.07
N LEU A 122 -3.77 -6.25 15.68
CA LEU A 122 -4.03 -5.94 14.27
C LEU A 122 -2.78 -5.48 13.54
N ASN A 123 -2.54 -6.08 12.39
CA ASN A 123 -1.40 -5.79 11.54
C ASN A 123 -1.89 -5.45 10.13
N GLY A 124 -1.38 -4.36 9.57
CA GLY A 124 -1.82 -3.92 8.26
C GLY A 124 -1.32 -2.56 7.85
N THR A 125 -1.93 -2.04 6.80
CA THR A 125 -1.55 -0.80 6.15
C THR A 125 -2.79 -0.09 5.60
N THR A 126 -2.94 1.19 5.88
CA THR A 126 -3.80 2.10 5.10
C THR A 126 -2.94 2.87 4.11
N GLN A 127 -3.41 3.09 2.88
CA GLN A 127 -2.68 3.94 1.94
C GLN A 127 -2.63 5.38 2.47
N ASN A 128 -3.79 5.99 2.76
CA ASN A 128 -3.93 7.26 3.50
C ASN A 128 -2.97 8.36 3.02
N ASP A 129 -2.69 8.40 1.71
CA ASP A 129 -1.85 9.41 1.11
C ASP A 129 -2.74 10.39 0.35
N ILE A 130 -3.17 11.46 1.02
CA ILE A 130 -4.05 12.44 0.37
C ILE A 130 -3.29 13.35 -0.60
N ILE A 131 -2.00 13.61 -0.41
CA ILE A 131 -1.27 14.56 -1.27
C ILE A 131 -1.24 14.04 -2.71
N LYS A 132 -0.97 12.75 -2.92
CA LYS A 132 -1.02 12.14 -4.26
C LYS A 132 -2.43 12.09 -4.85
N GLU A 133 -3.49 12.16 -4.05
CA GLU A 133 -4.86 12.26 -4.61
C GLU A 133 -5.07 13.55 -5.39
N TYR A 134 -4.52 14.67 -4.92
CA TYR A 134 -4.61 15.94 -5.65
C TYR A 134 -3.70 16.00 -6.88
N LEU A 135 -2.60 15.24 -6.87
CA LEU A 135 -1.57 15.31 -7.92
C LEU A 135 -1.79 14.32 -9.07
N SER A 136 -2.31 13.11 -8.80
CA SER A 136 -2.37 12.05 -9.82
C SER A 136 -3.60 11.16 -9.81
N ARG A 137 -4.27 10.96 -8.66
CA ARG A 137 -5.31 9.92 -8.54
C ARG A 137 -6.76 10.43 -8.54
N GLY A 138 -7.02 11.61 -8.00
CA GLY A 138 -8.31 12.32 -8.13
C GLY A 138 -9.44 11.89 -7.18
N THR A 139 -9.20 11.05 -6.16
CA THR A 139 -10.24 10.58 -5.21
C THR A 139 -10.23 11.33 -3.87
N TYR A 140 -9.93 12.63 -3.90
CA TYR A 140 -10.04 13.50 -2.73
C TYR A 140 -11.50 13.92 -2.46
N ILE A 141 -11.82 14.25 -1.21
CA ILE A 141 -13.17 14.67 -0.78
C ILE A 141 -13.16 16.11 -0.27
N PHE A 142 -12.25 16.41 0.67
CA PHE A 142 -12.16 17.74 1.30
C PHE A 142 -11.06 18.58 0.65
N ALA A 143 -10.92 19.83 1.10
CA ALA A 143 -9.77 20.66 0.74
C ALA A 143 -8.45 20.06 1.32
N PRO A 144 -7.27 20.49 0.82
CA PRO A 144 -5.99 19.92 1.23
C PRO A 144 -5.72 19.95 2.75
N GLN A 145 -5.95 21.09 3.41
CA GLN A 145 -5.66 21.27 4.84
C GLN A 145 -6.49 20.33 5.75
N PRO A 146 -7.84 20.29 5.68
CA PRO A 146 -8.62 19.37 6.50
C PRO A 146 -8.32 17.90 6.18
N SER A 147 -8.02 17.57 4.92
CA SER A 147 -7.66 16.20 4.56
C SER A 147 -6.32 15.78 5.16
N LEU A 148 -5.31 16.65 5.13
CA LEU A 148 -4.01 16.39 5.75
C LEU A 148 -4.14 16.25 7.27
N LYS A 149 -5.03 17.04 7.89
CA LYS A 149 -5.36 16.87 9.31
C LYS A 149 -5.90 15.47 9.60
N LEU A 150 -6.84 14.96 8.79
CA LEU A 150 -7.38 13.60 8.96
C LEU A 150 -6.28 12.52 8.81
N THR A 151 -5.38 12.68 7.84
CA THR A 151 -4.21 11.80 7.71
C THR A 151 -3.36 11.83 8.98
N SER A 152 -3.07 13.01 9.54
CA SER A 152 -2.32 13.15 10.79
C SER A 152 -3.04 12.53 11.99
N ASP A 153 -4.36 12.70 12.10
CA ASP A 153 -5.16 12.11 13.18
C ASP A 153 -5.10 10.56 13.14
N VAL A 154 -5.15 9.95 11.95
CA VAL A 154 -4.99 8.49 11.79
C VAL A 154 -3.59 8.04 12.21
N ILE A 155 -2.55 8.79 11.86
CA ILE A 155 -1.17 8.48 12.26
C ILE A 155 -1.03 8.56 13.79
N ALA A 156 -1.53 9.64 14.41
CA ALA A 156 -1.49 9.85 15.86
C ALA A 156 -2.31 8.81 16.64
N PHE A 157 -3.43 8.35 16.08
CA PHE A 157 -4.26 7.31 16.69
C PHE A 157 -3.59 5.93 16.63
N THR A 158 -3.13 5.52 15.45
CA THR A 158 -2.65 4.15 15.21
C THR A 158 -1.35 3.84 15.95
N TYR A 159 -0.40 4.77 16.06
CA TYR A 159 0.86 4.47 16.76
C TYR A 159 0.65 4.10 18.23
N ARG A 160 -0.43 4.60 18.85
CA ARG A 160 -0.84 4.30 20.23
C ARG A 160 -1.75 3.07 20.33
N GLU A 161 -2.86 3.10 19.60
CA GLU A 161 -3.97 2.15 19.80
C GLU A 161 -3.82 0.89 18.95
N VAL A 162 -3.14 0.99 17.81
CA VAL A 162 -2.96 -0.09 16.83
C VAL A 162 -1.48 -0.16 16.41
N PRO A 163 -0.53 -0.33 17.36
CA PRO A 163 0.89 -0.05 17.15
C PRO A 163 1.58 -0.89 16.07
N LYS A 164 0.96 -1.97 15.57
CA LYS A 164 1.49 -2.78 14.46
C LYS A 164 0.99 -2.34 13.09
N TRP A 165 0.06 -1.38 13.03
CA TRP A 165 -0.47 -0.82 11.80
C TRP A 165 0.51 0.19 11.18
N ASN A 166 0.59 0.21 9.86
CA ASN A 166 1.28 1.23 9.09
C ASN A 166 0.22 2.25 8.63
N PRO A 167 0.11 3.42 9.28
CA PRO A 167 -1.01 4.34 9.07
C PRO A 167 -1.03 5.02 7.72
N MET A 168 0.12 5.09 7.07
CA MET A 168 0.26 5.73 5.78
C MET A 168 1.27 4.96 4.97
N ASN A 169 0.91 4.76 3.71
CA ASN A 169 1.79 4.26 2.68
C ASN A 169 1.95 5.35 1.63
N VAL A 170 3.05 6.12 1.70
CA VAL A 170 3.35 7.20 0.76
C VAL A 170 3.46 6.61 -0.64
N CYS A 171 2.53 6.95 -1.51
CA CYS A 171 2.21 6.15 -2.67
C CYS A 171 2.63 6.85 -3.96
N SER A 172 3.89 6.64 -4.32
CA SER A 172 4.50 7.22 -5.51
C SER A 172 4.15 6.47 -6.80
N TYR A 173 3.63 5.23 -6.68
CA TYR A 173 3.16 4.42 -7.80
C TYR A 173 2.32 5.22 -8.80
N HIS A 174 1.28 5.90 -8.30
CA HIS A 174 0.34 6.67 -9.12
C HIS A 174 0.97 7.90 -9.78
N LEU A 175 2.05 8.45 -9.22
CA LEU A 175 2.73 9.58 -9.84
C LEU A 175 3.39 9.15 -11.14
N GLN A 176 4.09 8.00 -11.14
CA GLN A 176 4.70 7.47 -12.35
C GLN A 176 3.64 6.99 -13.35
N GLU A 177 2.54 6.38 -12.90
CA GLU A 177 1.41 6.04 -13.78
C GLU A 177 0.73 7.27 -14.40
N ALA A 178 0.81 8.44 -13.76
CA ALA A 178 0.36 9.72 -14.30
C ALA A 178 1.41 10.42 -15.18
N GLY A 179 2.56 9.80 -15.42
CA GLY A 179 3.62 10.28 -16.31
C GLY A 179 4.81 10.97 -15.61
N ALA A 180 4.91 10.91 -14.28
CA ALA A 180 6.10 11.41 -13.59
C ALA A 180 7.36 10.62 -13.99
N THR A 181 8.48 11.29 -14.20
CA THR A 181 9.77 10.61 -14.39
C THR A 181 10.23 9.92 -13.10
N PRO A 182 11.14 8.94 -13.16
CA PRO A 182 11.74 8.33 -11.96
C PRO A 182 12.26 9.32 -10.92
N GLU A 183 12.85 10.44 -11.37
CA GLU A 183 13.36 11.50 -10.51
C GLU A 183 12.23 12.30 -9.84
N GLN A 184 11.17 12.60 -10.60
CA GLN A 184 9.97 13.28 -10.08
C GLN A 184 9.23 12.40 -9.06
N GLU A 185 9.02 11.12 -9.37
CA GLU A 185 8.42 10.16 -8.44
C GLU A 185 9.17 10.16 -7.11
N LEU A 186 10.50 10.03 -7.17
CA LEU A 186 11.34 10.01 -5.98
C LEU A 186 11.24 11.31 -5.19
N ALA A 187 11.40 12.46 -5.86
CA ALA A 187 11.36 13.76 -5.21
C ALA A 187 10.00 14.04 -4.56
N TYR A 188 8.91 13.80 -5.29
CA TYR A 188 7.56 14.07 -4.81
C TYR A 188 7.15 13.13 -3.67
N ALA A 189 7.56 11.87 -3.70
CA ALA A 189 7.30 10.93 -2.62
C ALA A 189 8.01 11.33 -1.32
N LEU A 190 9.30 11.66 -1.39
CA LEU A 190 10.07 12.10 -0.21
C LEU A 190 9.56 13.44 0.33
N ALA A 191 9.22 14.39 -0.55
CA ALA A 191 8.60 15.65 -0.17
C ALA A 191 7.22 15.45 0.51
N THR A 192 6.40 14.52 -0.01
CA THR A 192 5.12 14.14 0.58
C THR A 192 5.31 13.57 1.99
N ALA A 193 6.26 12.66 2.17
CA ALA A 193 6.57 12.09 3.47
C ALA A 193 7.01 13.17 4.48
N ILE A 194 7.88 14.10 4.06
CA ILE A 194 8.31 15.25 4.88
C ILE A 194 7.11 16.12 5.27
N ALA A 195 6.25 16.47 4.32
CA ALA A 195 5.09 17.31 4.57
C ALA A 195 4.13 16.70 5.61
N VAL A 196 3.88 15.39 5.52
CA VAL A 196 3.06 14.68 6.51
C VAL A 196 3.77 14.61 7.87
N LEU A 197 5.04 14.25 7.90
CA LEU A 197 5.80 14.18 9.16
C LEU A 197 5.88 15.53 9.87
N ASP A 198 6.05 16.63 9.14
CA ASP A 198 6.06 17.98 9.70
C ASP A 198 4.70 18.37 10.30
N ASN A 199 3.59 17.86 9.74
CA ASN A 199 2.25 18.06 10.28
C ASN A 199 1.95 17.17 11.50
N VAL A 200 2.49 15.95 11.54
CA VAL A 200 2.27 15.02 12.65
C VAL A 200 3.16 15.34 13.85
N ARG A 201 4.40 15.79 13.62
CA ARG A 201 5.38 16.08 14.68
C ARG A 201 4.84 16.91 15.85
N PRO A 202 4.10 18.03 15.67
CA PRO A 202 3.56 18.80 16.78
C PRO A 202 2.37 18.14 17.50
N THR A 203 1.82 17.05 16.97
CA THR A 203 0.64 16.35 17.51
C THR A 203 0.97 15.15 18.38
N VAL A 204 2.25 14.79 18.49
CA VAL A 204 2.74 13.64 19.28
C VAL A 204 3.86 14.07 20.23
N PRO A 205 4.06 13.37 21.37
CA PRO A 205 5.20 13.59 22.23
C PRO A 205 6.53 13.46 21.47
N ALA A 206 7.52 14.28 21.80
CA ALA A 206 8.79 14.33 21.08
C ALA A 206 9.56 12.99 21.16
N GLU A 207 9.45 12.31 22.29
CA GLU A 207 10.01 10.97 22.55
C GLU A 207 9.38 9.87 21.69
N ASP A 208 8.11 10.04 21.29
CA ASP A 208 7.35 9.06 20.50
C ASP A 208 7.53 9.26 18.99
N PHE A 209 7.93 10.46 18.56
CA PHE A 209 8.04 10.82 17.14
C PHE A 209 8.91 9.84 16.31
N PRO A 210 10.06 9.34 16.78
CA PRO A 210 10.80 8.31 16.06
C PRO A 210 10.00 7.02 15.79
N GLN A 211 9.12 6.61 16.71
CA GLN A 211 8.27 5.44 16.51
C GLN A 211 7.21 5.67 15.43
N VAL A 212 6.65 6.89 15.39
CA VAL A 212 5.72 7.32 14.34
C VAL A 212 6.38 7.24 12.96
N VAL A 213 7.58 7.79 12.82
CA VAL A 213 8.39 7.69 11.59
C VAL A 213 8.69 6.22 11.24
N GLY A 214 8.97 5.42 12.28
CA GLY A 214 9.08 3.97 12.23
C GLY A 214 7.82 3.21 11.77
N ARG A 215 6.70 3.88 11.50
CA ARG A 215 5.48 3.27 10.94
C ARG A 215 5.09 3.80 9.56
N ILE A 216 5.74 4.84 9.07
CA ILE A 216 5.57 5.28 7.68
C ILE A 216 6.19 4.23 6.75
N SER A 217 5.45 3.88 5.69
CA SER A 217 5.91 3.03 4.60
C SER A 217 5.69 3.72 3.26
N PHE A 218 6.23 3.13 2.20
CA PHE A 218 6.13 3.62 0.82
C PHE A 218 5.55 2.57 -0.13
N PHE A 219 4.86 3.02 -1.17
CA PHE A 219 4.41 2.19 -2.28
C PHE A 219 4.89 2.78 -3.59
N VAL A 220 5.89 2.13 -4.17
CA VAL A 220 6.65 2.67 -5.30
C VAL A 220 6.33 1.97 -6.60
N ASN A 221 6.62 2.64 -7.71
CA ASN A 221 6.59 2.06 -9.04
C ASN A 221 7.97 1.49 -9.41
N ALA A 222 8.03 0.54 -10.33
CA ALA A 222 9.24 0.18 -11.06
C ALA A 222 8.90 -0.13 -12.53
N GLY A 223 9.36 0.72 -13.45
CA GLY A 223 9.16 0.55 -14.89
C GLY A 223 10.28 -0.16 -15.66
N ILE A 224 10.11 -0.26 -16.97
CA ILE A 224 10.96 -1.08 -17.86
C ILE A 224 12.42 -0.61 -17.95
N ARG A 225 12.72 0.62 -17.51
CA ARG A 225 14.07 1.21 -17.52
C ARG A 225 14.93 0.60 -16.40
N PHE A 226 15.29 -0.67 -16.56
CA PHE A 226 15.95 -1.51 -15.55
C PHE A 226 17.04 -0.80 -14.72
N VAL A 227 18.04 -0.19 -15.38
CA VAL A 227 19.15 0.49 -14.67
C VAL A 227 18.66 1.70 -13.88
N THR A 228 17.77 2.49 -14.48
CA THR A 228 17.21 3.68 -13.82
C THR A 228 16.39 3.29 -12.59
N GLU A 229 15.56 2.25 -12.69
CA GLU A 229 14.72 1.80 -11.58
C GLU A 229 15.53 1.16 -10.46
N LEU A 230 16.57 0.39 -10.79
CA LEU A 230 17.52 -0.13 -9.82
C LEU A 230 18.19 1.00 -9.05
N CYS A 231 18.65 2.04 -9.75
CA CYS A 231 19.22 3.23 -9.12
C CYS A 231 18.19 3.99 -8.27
N LYS A 232 16.95 4.13 -8.74
CA LYS A 232 15.85 4.81 -8.02
C LYS A 232 15.56 4.12 -6.68
N MET A 233 15.45 2.79 -6.66
CA MET A 233 15.19 2.03 -5.42
C MET A 233 16.30 2.22 -4.37
N ARG A 234 17.56 2.23 -4.82
CA ARG A 234 18.71 2.47 -3.94
C ARG A 234 18.74 3.93 -3.45
N ALA A 235 18.46 4.88 -4.34
CA ALA A 235 18.41 6.31 -4.01
C ALA A 235 17.32 6.62 -2.97
N PHE A 236 16.13 6.01 -3.09
CA PHE A 236 15.08 6.11 -2.07
C PHE A 236 15.59 5.74 -0.68
N THR A 237 16.32 4.63 -0.57
CA THR A 237 16.84 4.14 0.71
C THR A 237 17.89 5.09 1.30
N TYR A 238 18.82 5.55 0.47
CA TYR A 238 19.87 6.49 0.88
C TYR A 238 19.28 7.83 1.33
N LEU A 239 18.44 8.45 0.50
CA LEU A 239 17.89 9.77 0.76
C LEU A 239 16.92 9.76 1.94
N TRP A 240 16.13 8.70 2.11
CA TRP A 240 15.26 8.57 3.28
C TRP A 240 16.05 8.47 4.58
N ASP A 241 17.14 7.68 4.61
CA ASP A 241 18.02 7.62 5.77
C ASP A 241 18.65 8.99 6.08
N GLU A 242 19.16 9.68 5.06
CA GLU A 242 19.74 11.03 5.18
C GLU A 242 18.73 12.04 5.74
N ILE A 243 17.52 12.12 5.15
CA ILE A 243 16.44 13.01 5.60
C ILE A 243 16.11 12.76 7.07
N LEU A 244 15.92 11.49 7.46
CA LEU A 244 15.53 11.16 8.84
C LEU A 244 16.65 11.41 9.85
N ARG A 245 17.91 11.20 9.45
CA ARG A 245 19.07 11.49 10.28
C ARG A 245 19.29 12.99 10.45
N GLU A 246 19.30 13.74 9.36
CA GLU A 246 19.74 15.13 9.35
C GLU A 246 18.64 16.13 9.68
N ARG A 247 17.43 15.95 9.12
CA ARG A 247 16.30 16.86 9.37
C ARG A 247 15.59 16.54 10.69
N TYR A 248 15.44 15.26 11.00
CA TYR A 248 14.64 14.81 12.15
C TYR A 248 15.46 14.29 13.33
N GLY A 249 16.78 14.13 13.19
CA GLY A 249 17.66 13.72 14.29
C GLY A 249 17.40 12.30 14.81
N ILE A 250 16.79 11.43 14.01
CA ILE A 250 16.45 10.07 14.44
C ILE A 250 17.73 9.24 14.48
N THR A 251 18.14 8.77 15.65
CA THR A 251 19.41 8.05 15.84
C THR A 251 19.29 6.54 15.64
N ASP A 252 18.12 5.94 15.89
CA ASP A 252 17.89 4.51 15.67
C ASP A 252 17.74 4.18 14.16
N GLU A 253 18.75 3.49 13.61
CA GLU A 253 18.78 2.99 12.23
C GLU A 253 17.56 2.15 11.86
N LYS A 254 16.97 1.41 12.79
CA LYS A 254 15.78 0.58 12.53
C LYS A 254 14.56 1.43 12.19
N LEU A 255 14.46 2.62 12.77
CA LEU A 255 13.37 3.56 12.54
C LEU A 255 13.58 4.38 11.26
N ARG A 256 14.82 4.47 10.77
CA ARG A 256 15.18 5.10 9.47
C ARG A 256 15.05 4.19 8.25
N ARG A 257 14.81 2.89 8.48
CA ARG A 257 14.19 1.91 7.59
C ARG A 257 13.36 2.46 6.41
N PHE A 258 13.86 2.54 5.18
CA PHE A 258 12.97 2.71 4.00
C PHE A 258 12.18 1.42 3.77
N ARG A 259 10.93 1.40 4.26
CA ARG A 259 10.03 0.25 4.18
C ARG A 259 9.07 0.46 3.04
N TYR A 260 9.11 -0.39 2.03
CA TYR A 260 8.23 -0.20 0.88
C TYR A 260 7.63 -1.50 0.35
N GLY A 261 6.44 -1.37 -0.22
CA GLY A 261 5.92 -2.29 -1.21
C GLY A 261 6.12 -1.72 -2.62
N VAL A 262 6.11 -2.58 -3.62
CA VAL A 262 6.22 -2.17 -5.03
C VAL A 262 5.15 -2.82 -5.85
N GLN A 263 4.62 -2.08 -6.82
CA GLN A 263 3.97 -2.64 -7.99
C GLN A 263 4.78 -2.23 -9.22
N VAL A 264 5.08 -3.20 -10.08
CA VAL A 264 5.75 -2.89 -11.34
C VAL A 264 4.79 -2.16 -12.28
N ASN A 265 5.35 -1.34 -13.17
CA ASN A 265 4.61 -0.36 -13.95
C ASN A 265 3.53 -1.02 -14.82
N SER A 266 2.28 -0.54 -14.72
CA SER A 266 1.19 -1.08 -15.54
C SER A 266 0.98 -0.24 -16.81
N LEU A 267 1.30 1.05 -16.78
CA LEU A 267 1.24 1.96 -17.93
C LEU A 267 2.10 1.49 -19.13
N GLY A 268 3.21 0.81 -18.87
CA GLY A 268 4.11 0.26 -19.89
C GLY A 268 3.61 -1.02 -20.58
N LEU A 269 2.51 -1.62 -20.10
CA LEU A 269 1.96 -2.86 -20.66
C LEU A 269 1.12 -2.57 -21.91
N THR A 270 1.20 -3.47 -22.90
CA THR A 270 0.58 -3.27 -24.21
C THR A 270 -0.63 -4.17 -24.41
N GLU A 271 -1.71 -3.61 -24.96
CA GLU A 271 -2.85 -4.40 -25.47
C GLU A 271 -2.42 -5.29 -26.65
N PRO A 272 -1.71 -4.78 -27.68
CA PRO A 272 -1.21 -5.63 -28.75
C PRO A 272 -0.13 -6.58 -28.23
N GLN A 273 -0.26 -7.86 -28.61
CA GLN A 273 0.67 -8.94 -28.21
C GLN A 273 0.90 -8.96 -26.68
N PRO A 274 -0.17 -9.13 -25.88
CA PRO A 274 -0.09 -8.99 -24.44
C PRO A 274 0.83 -10.04 -23.79
N GLU A 275 1.18 -11.12 -24.49
CA GLU A 275 2.16 -12.12 -24.05
C GLU A 275 3.54 -11.49 -23.80
N ASN A 276 3.87 -10.41 -24.52
CA ASN A 276 5.12 -9.67 -24.31
C ASN A 276 5.16 -8.96 -22.94
N ASN A 277 4.01 -8.72 -22.31
CA ASN A 277 3.95 -8.10 -20.98
C ASN A 277 4.57 -8.98 -19.90
N VAL A 278 4.58 -10.31 -20.07
CA VAL A 278 5.26 -11.23 -19.14
C VAL A 278 6.75 -10.87 -18.99
N TYR A 279 7.43 -10.59 -20.11
CA TYR A 279 8.83 -10.23 -20.10
C TYR A 279 9.07 -8.79 -19.62
N ARG A 280 8.12 -7.88 -19.86
CA ARG A 280 8.18 -6.52 -19.31
C ARG A 280 8.14 -6.55 -17.78
N ILE A 281 7.14 -7.23 -17.22
CA ILE A 281 6.95 -7.45 -15.78
C ILE A 281 8.19 -8.11 -15.17
N LEU A 282 8.78 -9.11 -15.84
CA LEU A 282 10.00 -9.76 -15.39
C LEU A 282 11.17 -8.78 -15.28
N LEU A 283 11.40 -7.94 -16.29
CA LEU A 283 12.49 -6.96 -16.31
C LEU A 283 12.29 -5.85 -15.27
N GLU A 284 11.06 -5.39 -15.10
CA GLU A 284 10.67 -4.42 -14.08
C GLU A 284 10.93 -4.97 -12.68
N MET A 285 10.51 -6.22 -12.43
CA MET A 285 10.73 -6.88 -11.14
C MET A 285 12.21 -7.20 -10.90
N LEU A 286 12.98 -7.47 -11.96
CA LEU A 286 14.43 -7.69 -11.85
C LEU A 286 15.15 -6.46 -11.27
N ALA A 287 14.73 -5.24 -11.62
CA ALA A 287 15.28 -4.00 -11.06
C ALA A 287 15.08 -3.91 -9.54
N VAL A 288 13.93 -4.37 -9.06
CA VAL A 288 13.60 -4.41 -7.61
C VAL A 288 14.43 -5.49 -6.91
N THR A 289 14.44 -6.71 -7.44
CA THR A 289 15.11 -7.86 -6.78
C THR A 289 16.62 -7.69 -6.71
N LEU A 290 17.25 -7.09 -7.72
CA LEU A 290 18.70 -6.86 -7.75
C LEU A 290 19.15 -5.65 -6.93
N SER A 291 18.22 -4.82 -6.44
CA SER A 291 18.53 -3.67 -5.58
C SER A 291 18.99 -4.03 -4.16
N LYS A 292 19.05 -5.33 -3.80
CA LYS A 292 19.59 -5.94 -2.56
C LYS A 292 19.39 -5.13 -1.26
N ASP A 293 20.23 -4.11 -1.03
CA ASP A 293 20.17 -3.22 0.13
C ASP A 293 18.86 -2.43 0.22
N ALA A 294 18.13 -2.29 -0.89
CA ALA A 294 16.78 -1.75 -0.96
C ALA A 294 15.74 -2.86 -1.19
N ARG A 295 15.72 -3.89 -0.34
CA ARG A 295 14.80 -5.02 -0.50
C ARG A 295 13.33 -4.63 -0.26
N ALA A 296 12.47 -4.83 -1.26
CA ALA A 296 11.02 -4.68 -1.11
C ALA A 296 10.47 -5.60 -0.02
N ARG A 297 9.43 -5.15 0.70
CA ARG A 297 8.74 -5.93 1.74
C ARG A 297 7.49 -6.63 1.24
N ALA A 298 6.80 -6.00 0.30
CA ALA A 298 5.66 -6.55 -0.39
C ALA A 298 5.79 -6.30 -1.89
N VAL A 299 5.33 -7.23 -2.69
CA VAL A 299 5.37 -7.15 -4.15
C VAL A 299 3.96 -7.41 -4.66
N GLN A 300 3.56 -6.60 -5.62
CA GLN A 300 2.37 -6.78 -6.42
C GLN A 300 2.78 -6.79 -7.89
N LEU A 301 2.34 -7.82 -8.61
CA LEU A 301 2.62 -7.96 -10.03
C LEU A 301 1.29 -7.81 -10.79
N PRO A 302 1.27 -6.99 -11.85
CA PRO A 302 0.13 -6.90 -12.73
C PRO A 302 -0.06 -8.21 -13.49
N ALA A 303 -1.25 -8.41 -14.04
CA ALA A 303 -1.44 -9.53 -14.96
C ALA A 303 -0.95 -9.16 -16.36
N TRP A 304 -0.56 -10.18 -17.13
CA TRP A 304 -0.07 -10.01 -18.50
C TRP A 304 -1.09 -9.33 -19.44
N ASN A 305 -2.39 -9.37 -19.10
CA ASN A 305 -3.49 -8.78 -19.87
C ASN A 305 -4.07 -7.49 -19.27
N GLU A 306 -3.40 -6.87 -18.29
CA GLU A 306 -3.94 -5.74 -17.50
C GLU A 306 -4.26 -4.48 -18.33
N ALA A 307 -3.62 -4.30 -19.48
CA ALA A 307 -3.92 -3.19 -20.39
C ALA A 307 -5.38 -3.16 -20.89
N LEU A 308 -6.06 -4.33 -20.90
CA LEU A 308 -7.40 -4.50 -21.48
C LEU A 308 -8.52 -4.67 -20.46
N GLY A 309 -8.19 -5.10 -19.24
CA GLY A 309 -9.23 -5.41 -18.26
C GLY A 309 -8.72 -6.04 -16.99
N LEU A 310 -9.67 -6.37 -16.11
CA LEU A 310 -9.37 -6.99 -14.83
C LEU A 310 -8.92 -8.44 -15.01
N PRO A 311 -7.94 -8.89 -14.21
CA PRO A 311 -7.39 -10.23 -14.33
C PRO A 311 -8.40 -11.30 -13.90
N ARG A 312 -8.44 -12.42 -14.62
CA ARG A 312 -9.18 -13.62 -14.20
C ARG A 312 -8.34 -14.41 -13.18
N PRO A 313 -8.93 -15.36 -12.44
CA PRO A 313 -8.18 -16.15 -11.46
C PRO A 313 -6.92 -16.85 -12.01
N TRP A 314 -6.95 -17.31 -13.26
CA TRP A 314 -5.79 -17.91 -13.93
C TRP A 314 -4.69 -16.89 -14.24
N ASP A 315 -5.07 -15.67 -14.66
CA ASP A 315 -4.11 -14.62 -15.00
C ASP A 315 -3.34 -14.15 -13.75
N GLN A 316 -4.02 -14.09 -12.60
CA GLN A 316 -3.38 -13.79 -11.30
C GLN A 316 -2.41 -14.89 -10.86
N GLN A 317 -2.77 -16.16 -11.07
CA GLN A 317 -1.87 -17.28 -10.74
C GLN A 317 -0.62 -17.27 -11.63
N TRP A 318 -0.74 -16.87 -12.89
CA TRP A 318 0.39 -16.74 -13.80
C TRP A 318 1.35 -15.60 -13.42
N SER A 319 0.82 -14.54 -12.81
CA SER A 319 1.60 -13.39 -12.37
C SER A 319 2.49 -13.71 -11.14
N LEU A 320 2.04 -14.62 -10.28
CA LEU A 320 2.77 -15.06 -9.07
C LEU A 320 3.92 -16.04 -9.39
#